data_AF-A0A2E2W684-F1
#
_entry.id   AF-A0A2E2W684-F1
#
_cell.length_a   1.000
_cell.length_b   1.000
_cell.length_c   1.000
_cell.angle_alpha   90.00
_cell.angle_beta   90.00
_cell.angle_gamma   90.00
#
_symmetry.space_group_name_H-M   'P 1'
#
loop_
_entity.id
_entity.type
_entity.pdbx_description
1 polymer ?
#
loop_
_entity_poly.entity_id
_entity_poly.type
_entity_poly.pdbx_seq_one_letter_code
_entity_poly.pdbx_strand_id
1 'polypeptide(L)' 'MQKSDIQRIHKELTPAQKEELRFLRRDADRCQNERFKKDSHPNATQNYLAAAEELDRFVRELRRLGYHI' A
#
# COMPACT_ATOMS: atom_id res chain seq x y z
N MET A 1 9.83 32.27 -21.17
CA MET A 1 9.11 31.48 -20.15
C MET A 1 10.04 30.38 -19.69
N GLN A 2 10.38 30.37 -18.40
CA GLN A 2 11.53 29.67 -17.82
C GLN A 2 11.32 28.14 -17.82
N LYS A 3 12.41 27.35 -17.94
CA LYS A 3 12.38 25.88 -17.79
C LYS A 3 12.25 25.42 -16.32
N SER A 4 11.99 26.33 -15.38
CA SER A 4 11.92 26.09 -13.94
C SER A 4 10.52 25.77 -13.40
N ASP A 5 9.46 25.88 -14.20
CA ASP A 5 8.09 25.95 -13.67
C ASP A 5 7.33 24.61 -13.58
N ILE A 6 8.01 23.47 -13.82
CA ILE A 6 7.41 22.12 -13.71
C ILE A 6 8.12 21.27 -12.65
N GLN A 7 8.64 21.90 -11.60
CA GLN A 7 8.85 21.17 -10.35
C GLN A 7 7.48 21.04 -9.67
N ARG A 8 6.67 20.07 -10.11
CA ARG A 8 5.63 19.53 -9.23
C ARG A 8 6.37 19.08 -7.97
N ILE A 9 6.16 19.79 -6.87
CA ILE A 9 6.71 19.41 -5.58
C ILE A 9 6.02 18.10 -5.20
N HIS A 10 6.60 16.98 -5.63
CA HIS A 10 6.11 15.65 -5.30
C HIS A 10 6.29 15.48 -3.81
N LYS A 11 5.18 15.35 -3.07
CA LYS A 11 5.26 15.05 -1.65
C LYS A 11 5.88 13.67 -1.47
N GLU A 12 7.01 13.62 -0.80
CA GLU A 12 7.62 12.38 -0.38
C GLU A 12 6.95 11.87 0.88
N LEU A 13 6.75 10.55 0.96
CA LEU A 13 6.24 9.92 2.16
C LEU A 13 7.10 10.25 3.38
N THR A 14 6.46 10.58 4.49
CA THR A 14 7.14 10.66 5.78
C THR A 14 7.72 9.30 6.16
N PRO A 15 8.71 9.24 7.06
CA PRO A 15 9.23 7.97 7.56
C PRO A 15 8.12 7.05 8.08
N ALA A 16 7.16 7.58 8.85
CA ALA A 16 6.03 6.81 9.35
C ALA A 16 5.18 6.22 8.21
N GLN A 17 4.85 7.01 7.19
CA GLN A 17 4.07 6.54 6.04
C GLN A 17 4.82 5.49 5.21
N LYS A 18 6.16 5.59 5.10
CA LYS A 18 6.99 4.58 4.42
C LYS A 18 6.95 3.25 5.19
N GLU A 19 7.05 3.30 6.51
CA GLU A 19 6.99 2.12 7.38
C GLU A 19 5.60 1.46 7.34
N GLU A 20 4.54 2.26 7.41
CA GLU A 20 3.15 1.80 7.30
C GLU A 20 2.87 1.18 5.94
N LEU A 21 3.28 1.83 4.84
CA LEU A 21 3.16 1.27 3.48
C LEU A 21 3.88 -0.09 3.39
N ARG A 22 5.09 -0.19 3.95
CA ARG A 22 5.88 -1.41 3.93
C ARG A 22 5.21 -2.52 4.76
N PHE A 23 4.65 -2.18 5.91
CA PHE A 23 3.91 -3.11 6.75
C PHE A 23 2.70 -3.68 6.00
N LEU A 24 1.83 -2.82 5.46
CA LEU A 24 0.62 -3.21 4.74
C LEU A 24 0.92 -4.08 3.51
N ARG A 25 1.98 -3.76 2.76
CA ARG A 25 2.45 -4.59 1.64
C ARG A 25 2.87 -5.98 2.09
N ARG A 26 3.71 -6.06 3.14
CA ARG A 26 4.15 -7.35 3.68
C ARG A 26 2.99 -8.17 4.21
N ASP A 27 1.99 -7.52 4.80
CA ASP A 27 0.81 -8.18 5.32
C ASP A 27 -0.04 -8.79 4.20
N ALA A 28 -0.34 -8.00 3.16
CA ALA A 28 -1.04 -8.47 1.97
C ALA A 28 -0.29 -9.62 1.27
N ASP A 29 1.03 -9.51 1.10
CA ASP A 29 1.87 -10.56 0.52
C ASP A 29 1.84 -11.85 1.36
N ARG A 30 1.92 -11.73 2.69
CA ARG A 30 1.85 -12.88 3.60
C ARG A 30 0.51 -13.59 3.48
N CYS A 31 -0.59 -12.85 3.51
CA CYS A 31 -1.94 -13.39 3.35
C CYS A 31 -2.16 -13.99 1.95
N GLN A 32 -1.59 -13.37 0.91
CA GLN A 32 -1.62 -13.89 -0.45
C GLN A 32 -0.93 -15.25 -0.56
N ASN A 33 0.24 -15.39 0.07
CA ASN A 33 0.95 -16.67 0.09
C ASN A 33 0.19 -17.71 0.91
N GLU A 34 -0.38 -17.31 2.05
CA GLU A 34 -1.15 -18.20 2.92
C GLU A 34 -2.35 -18.82 2.20
N ARG A 35 -3.14 -18.03 1.46
CA ARG A 35 -4.34 -18.55 0.77
C ARG A 35 -4.06 -19.59 -0.32
N PHE A 36 -2.81 -19.73 -0.75
CA PHE A 36 -2.41 -20.73 -1.74
C PHE A 36 -1.74 -21.96 -1.12
N LYS A 37 -1.60 -22.01 0.20
CA LYS A 37 -1.09 -23.21 0.88
C LYS A 37 -2.12 -24.34 0.83
N LYS A 38 -1.62 -25.58 0.74
CA LYS A 38 -2.45 -26.79 0.69
C LYS A 38 -3.29 -26.99 1.96
N ASP A 39 -2.76 -26.55 3.10
CA ASP A 39 -3.32 -26.63 4.44
C ASP A 39 -3.68 -25.24 4.99
N SER A 40 -4.03 -24.28 4.11
CA SER A 40 -4.32 -22.93 4.56
C SER A 40 -5.52 -22.87 5.51
N HIS A 41 -5.51 -21.90 6.41
CA HIS A 41 -6.67 -21.60 7.24
C HIS A 41 -7.94 -21.36 6.38
N PRO A 42 -9.14 -21.79 6.81
CA PRO A 42 -10.39 -21.61 6.04
C PRO A 42 -10.67 -20.15 5.65
N ASN A 43 -10.21 -19.20 6.48
CA ASN A 43 -10.38 -17.77 6.25
C ASN A 43 -9.22 -17.11 5.49
N ALA A 44 -8.26 -17.86 4.93
CA ALA A 44 -7.06 -17.29 4.32
C ALA A 44 -7.39 -16.33 3.16
N THR A 45 -8.43 -16.65 2.38
CA THR A 45 -8.91 -15.77 1.31
C THR A 45 -9.51 -14.48 1.86
N GLN A 46 -10.36 -14.54 2.88
CA GLN A 46 -10.94 -13.36 3.52
C GLN A 46 -9.85 -12.48 4.15
N ASN A 47 -8.85 -13.10 4.79
CA ASN A 47 -7.71 -12.38 5.38
C ASN A 47 -6.91 -11.62 4.31
N TYR A 48 -6.67 -12.24 3.15
CA TYR A 48 -6.03 -11.58 2.02
C TYR A 48 -6.86 -10.40 1.51
N LEU A 49 -8.17 -10.58 1.32
CA LEU A 49 -9.04 -9.51 0.85
C LEU A 49 -9.04 -8.31 1.82
N ALA A 50 -9.11 -8.57 3.13
CA ALA A 50 -9.06 -7.53 4.15
C ALA A 50 -7.72 -6.76 4.11
N ALA A 51 -6.59 -7.47 4.06
CA ALA A 51 -5.26 -6.85 3.99
C ALA A 51 -5.06 -6.05 2.69
N ALA A 52 -5.55 -6.57 1.56
CA ALA A 52 -5.49 -5.88 0.27
C ALA A 52 -6.35 -4.62 0.26
N GLU A 53 -7.55 -4.65 0.85
CA GLU A 53 -8.43 -3.49 0.98
C GLU A 53 -7.81 -2.41 1.86
N GLU A 54 -7.16 -2.79 2.96
CA GLU A 54 -6.45 -1.85 3.84
C GLU A 54 -5.29 -1.16 3.11
N LEU A 55 -4.46 -1.93 2.40
CA LEU A 55 -3.37 -1.38 1.59
C LEU A 55 -3.90 -0.42 0.51
N ASP A 56 -4.95 -0.79 -0.20
CA ASP A 56 -5.57 0.04 -1.25
C ASP A 56 -6.15 1.34 -0.67
N ARG A 57 -6.85 1.27 0.47
CA ARG A 57 -7.35 2.47 1.19
C ARG A 57 -6.22 3.42 1.54
N PHE A 58 -5.13 2.89 2.12
CA PHE A 58 -3.98 3.71 2.51
C PHE A 58 -3.30 4.38 1.30
N VAL A 59 -3.07 3.65 0.22
CA VAL A 59 -2.47 4.20 -1.01
C VAL A 59 -3.38 5.25 -1.66
N ARG A 60 -4.70 5.02 -1.70
CA ARG A 60 -5.66 5.99 -2.23
C ARG A 60 -5.67 7.28 -1.43
N GLU A 61 -5.60 7.18 -0.10
CA GLU A 61 -5.55 8.36 0.77
C GLU A 61 -4.26 9.15 0.55
N LEU A 62 -3.11 8.48 0.44
CA LEU A 62 -1.85 9.14 0.10
C LEU A 62 -1.91 9.83 -1.28
N ARG A 63 -2.48 9.19 -2.30
CA ARG A 63 -2.69 9.82 -3.61
C ARG A 63 -3.58 11.05 -3.51
N ARG A 64 -4.67 10.98 -2.73
CA ARG A 64 -5.59 12.10 -2.48
C ARG A 64 -4.88 13.27 -1.80
N LEU A 65 -3.94 13.01 -0.90
CA LEU A 65 -3.14 14.01 -0.19
C LEU A 65 -2.00 14.61 -1.05
N GLY A 66 -1.82 14.12 -2.27
CA GLY A 66 -0.84 14.61 -3.25
C GLY A 66 0.50 13.87 -3.24
N TYR A 67 0.59 12.72 -2.56
CA TYR A 67 1.74 11.83 -2.70
C TYR A 67 1.66 11.07 -4.02
N HIS A 68 2.81 10.78 -4.63
CA HIS A 68 2.89 10.08 -5.91
C HIS A 68 3.45 8.67 -5.70
N ILE A 69 2.56 7.70 -5.46
CA ILE A 69 2.84 6.26 -5.25
C ILE A 69 1.76 5.39 -5.87
#